data_AF-A0A1B6HJQ4-F1
#
_entry.id   AF-A0A1B6HJQ4-F1
#
_cell.length_a   1.000
_cell.length_b   1.000
_cell.length_c   1.000
_cell.angle_alpha   90.00
_cell.angle_beta   90.00
_cell.angle_gamma   90.00
#
_symmetry.space_group_name_H-M   'P 1'
#
loop_
_entity.id
_entity.type
_entity.pdbx_description
1 polymer ?
#
loop_
_entity_poly.entity_id
_entity_poly.type
_entity_poly.pdbx_seq_one_letter_code
_entity_poly.pdbx_strand_id
1 'polypeptide(L)'
;MICWSKKLESLEAQEATYRTLIEHTNKLLNAFFLLLKQYKAFGDVFAGIGVREPQPRASEVFNQFGNYHRQMAKLGVAALEALKPILSDLETHLTKAIPDTKQTIRKYADTKFEYLSYCLKVKEWDDEEYSYSALQEPLYRVETG
;
A
#
# COMPACT_ATOMS: atom_id res chain seq x y z
N MET A 1 20.91 -2.55 -17.13
CA MET A 1 19.96 -1.49 -16.75
C MET A 1 18.50 -1.95 -16.74
N ILE A 2 18.04 -2.66 -17.77
CA ILE A 2 16.60 -3.00 -18.00
C ILE A 2 15.91 -3.74 -16.84
N CYS A 3 16.57 -4.67 -16.16
CA CYS A 3 15.94 -5.46 -15.08
C CYS A 3 15.62 -4.62 -13.82
N TRP A 4 16.42 -3.59 -13.52
CA TRP A 4 16.23 -2.75 -12.33
C TRP A 4 15.09 -1.74 -12.50
N SER A 5 14.97 -1.15 -13.70
CA SER A 5 13.81 -0.30 -14.06
C SER A 5 12.50 -1.07 -13.86
N LYS A 6 12.44 -2.31 -14.37
CA LYS A 6 11.27 -3.20 -14.23
C LYS A 6 10.90 -3.47 -12.77
N LYS A 7 11.88 -3.59 -11.86
CA LYS A 7 11.59 -3.87 -10.45
C LYS A 7 11.08 -2.63 -9.72
N LEU A 8 11.60 -1.45 -10.03
CA LEU A 8 11.08 -0.19 -9.50
C LEU A 8 9.67 0.10 -10.06
N GLU A 9 9.46 -0.07 -11.36
CA GLU A 9 8.14 0.06 -12.02
C GLU A 9 7.11 -0.88 -11.36
N SER A 10 7.50 -2.13 -11.09
CA SER A 10 6.65 -3.08 -10.37
C SER A 10 6.29 -2.60 -8.95
N LEU A 11 7.23 -1.98 -8.24
CA LEU A 11 6.99 -1.42 -6.90
C LEU A 11 6.04 -0.22 -6.97
N GLU A 12 6.18 0.63 -7.99
CA GLU A 12 5.31 1.77 -8.23
C GLU A 12 3.87 1.36 -8.59
N ALA A 13 3.73 0.33 -9.42
CA ALA A 13 2.42 -0.26 -9.72
C ALA A 13 1.75 -0.86 -8.47
N GLN A 14 2.53 -1.53 -7.63
CA GLN A 14 2.05 -2.07 -6.35
C GLN A 14 1.65 -0.95 -5.38
N GLU A 15 2.45 0.12 -5.28
CA GLU A 15 2.13 1.32 -4.50
C GLU A 15 0.78 1.93 -4.93
N ALA A 16 0.58 2.10 -6.24
CA ALA A 16 -0.66 2.64 -6.80
C ALA A 16 -1.88 1.75 -6.45
N THR A 17 -1.70 0.43 -6.54
CA THR A 17 -2.75 -0.54 -6.19
C THR A 17 -3.13 -0.44 -4.72
N TYR A 18 -2.14 -0.39 -3.81
CA TYR A 18 -2.40 -0.23 -2.38
C TYR A 18 -3.05 1.09 -2.02
N ARG A 19 -2.67 2.18 -2.69
CA ARG A 19 -3.30 3.50 -2.51
C ARG A 19 -4.79 3.45 -2.84
N THR A 20 -5.13 2.87 -3.99
CA THR A 20 -6.52 2.68 -4.44
C THR A 20 -7.28 1.76 -3.49
N LEU A 21 -6.66 0.68 -3.03
CA LEU A 21 -7.26 -0.25 -2.06
C LEU A 21 -7.62 0.46 -0.76
N ILE A 22 -6.69 1.20 -0.15
CA ILE A 22 -6.92 1.96 1.09
C ILE A 22 -8.06 2.98 0.90
N GLU A 23 -8.08 3.69 -0.23
CA GLU A 23 -9.14 4.65 -0.53
C GLU A 23 -10.51 3.99 -0.60
N HIS A 24 -10.64 2.88 -1.32
CA HIS A 24 -11.90 2.15 -1.43
C HIS A 24 -12.33 1.53 -0.10
N THR A 25 -11.39 0.96 0.65
CA THR A 25 -11.67 0.42 1.98
C THR A 25 -12.18 1.51 2.92
N ASN A 26 -11.56 2.70 2.93
CA ASN A 26 -12.04 3.83 3.74
C ASN A 26 -13.48 4.23 3.37
N LYS A 27 -13.80 4.33 2.07
CA LYS A 27 -15.17 4.62 1.61
C LYS A 27 -16.15 3.52 2.04
N LEU A 28 -15.76 2.25 1.92
CA LEU A 28 -16.57 1.11 2.33
C LEU A 28 -16.83 1.10 3.83
N LEU A 29 -15.80 1.32 4.66
CA LEU A 29 -15.95 1.34 6.13
C LEU A 29 -16.84 2.50 6.59
N ASN A 30 -16.75 3.66 5.93
CA ASN A 30 -17.65 4.77 6.19
C ASN A 30 -19.10 4.44 5.83
N ALA A 31 -19.34 3.88 4.64
CA ALA A 31 -20.68 3.45 4.22
C ALA A 31 -21.24 2.36 5.17
N PHE A 32 -20.39 1.41 5.56
CA PHE A 32 -20.75 0.36 6.51
C PHE A 32 -21.12 0.96 7.87
N PHE A 33 -20.34 1.90 8.39
CA PHE A 33 -20.67 2.60 9.65
C PHE A 33 -22.04 3.31 9.59
N LEU A 34 -22.36 3.97 8.47
CA LEU A 34 -23.68 4.58 8.27
C LEU A 34 -24.80 3.53 8.25
N LEU A 35 -24.58 2.38 7.60
CA LEU A 35 -25.52 1.25 7.63
C LEU A 35 -25.75 0.73 9.05
N LEU A 36 -24.72 0.62 9.88
CA LEU A 36 -24.85 0.18 11.27
C LEU A 36 -25.69 1.14 12.11
N LYS A 37 -25.57 2.45 11.88
CA LYS A 37 -26.46 3.46 12.50
C LYS A 37 -27.92 3.20 12.12
N GLN A 38 -28.17 2.84 10.86
CA GLN A 38 -29.51 2.52 10.39
C GLN A 38 -30.05 1.23 11.02
N TYR A 39 -29.23 0.20 11.15
CA TYR A 39 -29.63 -1.02 11.87
C TYR A 39 -30.01 -0.72 13.31
N LYS A 40 -29.24 0.09 14.03
CA LYS A 40 -29.62 0.50 15.38
C LYS A 40 -30.99 1.20 15.40
N ALA A 41 -31.21 2.16 14.50
CA ALA A 41 -32.48 2.89 14.40
C ALA A 41 -33.66 1.98 14.07
N PHE A 42 -33.51 1.04 13.14
CA PHE A 42 -34.53 0.03 12.86
C PHE A 42 -34.82 -0.85 14.08
N GLY A 43 -33.77 -1.23 14.82
CA GLY A 43 -33.91 -1.96 16.08
C GLY A 43 -34.85 -1.26 17.06
N ASP A 44 -34.70 0.06 17.19
CA ASP A 44 -35.51 0.88 18.10
C ASP A 44 -36.94 1.10 17.59
N VAL A 45 -37.12 1.27 16.28
CA VAL A 45 -38.45 1.34 15.65
C VAL A 45 -39.22 0.04 15.84
N PHE A 46 -38.62 -1.11 15.52
CA PHE A 46 -39.28 -2.41 15.65
C PHE A 46 -39.65 -2.73 17.10
N ALA A 47 -38.76 -2.46 18.06
CA ALA A 47 -39.09 -2.60 19.48
C ALA A 47 -40.24 -1.66 19.88
N GLY A 48 -40.25 -0.43 19.38
CA GLY A 48 -41.34 0.53 19.62
C GLY A 48 -42.69 0.12 19.03
N ILE A 49 -42.70 -0.55 17.87
CA ILE A 49 -43.91 -1.14 17.28
C ILE A 49 -44.35 -2.33 18.14
N GLY A 50 -43.44 -3.23 18.48
CA GLY A 50 -43.74 -4.43 19.25
C GLY A 50 -44.44 -4.15 20.59
N VAL A 51 -44.03 -3.10 21.31
CA VAL A 51 -44.66 -2.71 22.60
C VAL A 51 -46.10 -2.19 22.42
N ARG A 52 -46.43 -1.65 21.25
CA ARG A 52 -47.75 -1.05 20.96
C ARG A 52 -48.69 -2.00 20.21
N GLU A 53 -48.19 -3.16 19.78
CA GLU A 53 -48.91 -4.10 18.96
C GLU A 53 -49.87 -4.96 19.81
N PRO A 54 -51.20 -4.87 19.61
CA PRO A 54 -52.17 -5.62 20.40
C PRO A 54 -52.16 -7.13 20.11
N GLN A 55 -51.75 -7.57 18.91
CA GLN A 55 -51.64 -8.99 18.62
C GLN A 55 -50.35 -9.58 19.21
N PRO A 56 -50.42 -10.53 20.17
CA PRO A 56 -49.22 -11.03 20.86
C PRO A 56 -48.16 -11.63 19.93
N ARG A 57 -48.61 -12.36 18.90
CA ARG A 57 -47.71 -12.97 17.91
C ARG A 57 -46.97 -11.92 17.08
N ALA A 58 -47.65 -10.86 16.65
CA ALA A 58 -47.01 -9.79 15.89
C ALA A 58 -46.05 -8.99 16.79
N SER A 59 -46.45 -8.72 18.04
CA SER A 59 -45.59 -8.09 19.04
C SER A 59 -44.27 -8.85 19.24
N GLU A 60 -44.34 -10.18 19.38
CA GLU A 60 -43.15 -11.02 19.52
C GLU A 60 -42.23 -10.92 18.29
N VAL A 61 -42.81 -11.01 17.09
CA VAL A 61 -42.06 -10.92 15.83
C VAL A 61 -41.35 -9.57 15.71
N PHE A 62 -42.02 -8.46 16.02
CA PHE A 62 -41.40 -7.13 16.02
C PHE A 62 -40.27 -7.01 17.05
N ASN A 63 -40.42 -7.59 18.23
CA ASN A 63 -39.34 -7.64 19.23
C ASN A 63 -38.14 -8.45 18.73
N GLN A 64 -38.37 -9.59 18.06
CA GLN A 64 -37.30 -10.38 17.46
C GLN A 64 -36.56 -9.59 16.36
N PHE A 65 -37.29 -8.95 15.45
CA PHE A 65 -36.69 -8.06 14.44
C PHE A 65 -35.87 -6.92 15.08
N GLY A 66 -36.39 -6.32 16.15
CA GLY A 66 -35.68 -5.29 16.91
C GLY A 66 -34.35 -5.80 17.46
N ASN A 67 -34.36 -6.97 18.07
CA ASN A 67 -33.17 -7.61 18.63
C ASN A 67 -32.14 -7.97 17.55
N TYR A 68 -32.56 -8.55 16.43
CA TYR A 68 -31.64 -8.88 15.33
C TYR A 68 -30.93 -7.63 14.78
N HIS A 69 -31.67 -6.55 14.55
CA HIS A 69 -31.08 -5.31 14.03
C HIS A 69 -30.09 -4.66 15.01
N ARG A 70 -30.39 -4.67 16.32
CA ARG A 70 -29.44 -4.22 17.35
C ARG A 70 -28.20 -5.12 17.43
N GLN A 71 -28.38 -6.44 17.28
CA GLN A 71 -27.26 -7.38 17.26
C GLN A 71 -26.38 -7.18 16.02
N MET A 72 -26.97 -6.97 14.85
CA MET A 72 -26.23 -6.65 13.62
C MET A 72 -25.42 -5.36 13.78
N ALA A 73 -26.00 -4.31 14.37
CA ALA A 73 -25.27 -3.08 14.68
C ALA A 73 -24.08 -3.34 15.62
N LYS A 74 -24.28 -4.11 16.70
CA LYS A 74 -23.23 -4.47 17.66
C LYS A 74 -22.09 -5.26 17.03
N LEU A 75 -22.42 -6.33 16.28
CA LEU A 75 -21.41 -7.15 15.60
C LEU A 75 -20.67 -6.36 14.53
N GLY A 76 -21.37 -5.49 13.81
CA GLY A 76 -20.74 -4.62 12.82
C GLY A 76 -19.75 -3.62 13.44
N VAL A 77 -20.04 -3.07 14.62
CA VAL A 77 -19.09 -2.20 15.33
C VAL A 77 -17.83 -2.98 15.72
N ALA A 78 -17.98 -4.20 16.24
CA ALA A 78 -16.84 -5.05 16.55
C ALA A 78 -16.00 -5.38 15.29
N ALA A 79 -16.65 -5.60 14.15
CA ALA A 79 -15.94 -5.80 12.87
C ALA A 79 -15.17 -4.54 12.43
N LEU A 80 -15.76 -3.34 12.59
CA LEU A 80 -15.06 -2.08 12.31
C LEU A 80 -13.82 -1.91 13.19
N GLU A 81 -13.93 -2.22 14.49
CA GLU A 81 -12.81 -2.15 15.43
C GLU A 81 -11.70 -3.13 15.08
N ALA A 82 -12.05 -4.34 14.64
CA ALA A 82 -11.08 -5.35 14.18
C ALA A 82 -10.36 -4.95 12.88
N LEU A 83 -11.02 -4.20 11.99
CA LEU A 83 -10.45 -3.78 10.71
C LEU A 83 -9.55 -2.54 10.80
N LYS A 84 -9.75 -1.67 11.81
CA LYS A 84 -8.93 -0.46 12.03
C LYS A 84 -7.41 -0.72 12.07
N PRO A 85 -6.89 -1.67 12.88
CA PRO A 85 -5.45 -1.90 12.93
C PRO A 85 -4.89 -2.39 11.59
N ILE A 86 -5.63 -3.26 10.88
CA ILE A 86 -5.22 -3.77 9.56
C ILE A 86 -5.06 -2.61 8.56
N LEU A 87 -6.00 -1.67 8.56
CA LEU A 87 -5.93 -0.50 7.68
C LEU A 87 -4.75 0.41 8.07
N SER A 88 -4.51 0.61 9.36
CA SER A 88 -3.38 1.41 9.86
C SER A 88 -2.03 0.81 9.50
N ASP A 89 -1.91 -0.52 9.55
CA ASP A 89 -0.71 -1.25 9.12
C ASP A 89 -0.48 -1.10 7.61
N LEU A 90 -1.54 -1.20 6.81
CA LEU A 90 -1.48 -1.02 5.36
C LEU A 90 -1.10 0.42 4.99
N GLU A 91 -1.65 1.42 5.69
CA GLU A 91 -1.24 2.83 5.56
C GLU A 91 0.22 3.03 5.93
N THR A 92 0.70 2.39 7.00
CA THR A 92 2.10 2.45 7.40
C THR A 92 3.02 1.81 6.34
N HIS A 93 2.62 0.67 5.79
CA HIS A 93 3.35 0.03 4.70
C HIS A 93 3.45 0.96 3.47
N LEU A 94 2.33 1.57 3.09
CA LEU A 94 2.26 2.47 1.94
C LEU A 94 3.05 3.77 2.14
N THR A 95 2.93 4.39 3.31
CA THR A 95 3.46 5.75 3.57
C THR A 95 4.88 5.75 4.13
N LYS A 96 5.36 4.62 4.66
CA LYS A 96 6.70 4.52 5.25
C LYS A 96 7.56 3.45 4.56
N ALA A 97 7.11 2.20 4.55
CA ALA A 97 7.95 1.09 4.09
C ALA A 97 8.26 1.13 2.58
N ILE A 98 7.26 1.43 1.74
CA ILE A 98 7.46 1.57 0.29
C ILE A 98 8.39 2.76 -0.02
N PRO A 99 8.18 3.98 0.52
CA PRO A 99 9.09 5.10 0.31
C PRO A 99 10.54 4.82 0.73
N ASP A 100 10.75 4.18 1.88
CA ASP A 100 12.09 3.81 2.37
C ASP A 100 12.80 2.84 1.39
N THR A 101 12.05 1.84 0.90
CA THR A 101 12.55 0.91 -0.12
C THR A 101 12.90 1.65 -1.42
N LYS A 102 12.04 2.55 -1.90
CA LYS A 102 12.31 3.36 -3.11
C LYS A 102 13.54 4.23 -2.94
N GLN A 103 13.74 4.82 -1.76
CA GLN A 103 14.92 5.61 -1.46
C GLN A 103 16.21 4.77 -1.54
N THR A 104 16.19 3.57 -0.96
CA THR A 104 17.33 2.65 -0.99
C THR A 104 17.65 2.21 -2.43
N ILE A 105 16.63 1.89 -3.23
CA ILE A 105 16.75 1.55 -4.65
C ILE A 105 17.42 2.69 -5.43
N ARG A 106 17.03 3.94 -5.20
CA ARG A 106 17.62 5.12 -5.85
C ARG A 106 19.10 5.28 -5.50
N LYS A 107 19.45 5.22 -4.22
CA LYS A 107 20.86 5.29 -3.76
C LYS A 107 21.73 4.21 -4.41
N TYR A 108 21.22 2.99 -4.51
CA TYR A 108 21.92 1.90 -5.20
C TYR A 108 22.12 2.20 -6.69
N ALA A 109 21.10 2.75 -7.37
CA ALA A 109 21.19 3.10 -8.77
C ALA A 109 22.28 4.16 -9.02
N ASP A 110 22.36 5.18 -8.17
CA ASP A 110 23.39 6.23 -8.25
C ASP A 110 24.79 5.64 -8.05
N THR A 111 24.98 4.86 -6.97
CA THR A 111 26.26 4.21 -6.66
C THR A 111 26.69 3.25 -7.78
N LYS A 112 25.74 2.52 -8.36
CA LYS A 112 26.01 1.60 -9.47
C LYS A 112 26.38 2.34 -10.75
N PHE A 113 25.76 3.48 -11.02
CA PHE A 113 26.11 4.31 -12.16
C PHE A 113 27.55 4.80 -12.06
N GLU A 114 27.93 5.32 -10.88
CA GLU A 114 29.31 5.72 -10.59
C GLU A 114 30.30 4.56 -10.71
N TYR A 115 29.98 3.40 -10.14
CA TYR A 115 30.84 2.21 -10.30
C TYR A 115 31.04 1.82 -11.77
N LEU A 116 29.97 1.80 -12.56
CA LEU A 116 30.05 1.45 -13.97
C LEU A 116 30.80 2.49 -14.80
N SER A 117 30.74 3.78 -14.45
CA SER A 117 31.53 4.82 -15.12
C SER A 117 33.03 4.65 -14.83
N TYR A 118 33.42 4.29 -13.59
CA TYR A 118 34.81 3.92 -13.28
C TYR A 118 35.28 2.69 -14.06
N CYS A 119 34.48 1.62 -14.13
CA CYS A 119 34.83 0.43 -14.91
C CYS A 119 35.01 0.74 -16.40
N LEU A 120 34.15 1.60 -16.96
CA LEU A 120 34.29 2.04 -18.35
C LEU A 120 35.59 2.81 -18.53
N LYS A 121 35.92 3.71 -17.59
CA LYS A 121 37.14 4.51 -17.69
C LYS A 121 38.41 3.68 -17.64
N VAL A 122 38.45 2.65 -16.81
CA VAL A 122 39.57 1.70 -16.75
C VAL A 122 39.69 0.93 -18.06
N LYS A 123 38.57 0.44 -18.62
CA LYS A 123 38.59 -0.22 -19.92
C LYS A 123 39.10 0.67 -21.06
N GLU A 124 38.68 1.93 -21.09
CA GLU A 124 39.17 2.90 -22.07
C GLU A 124 40.70 3.04 -21.98
N TRP A 125 41.26 3.07 -20.77
CA TRP A 125 42.71 3.12 -20.58
C TRP A 125 43.43 1.85 -21.00
N ASP A 126 42.87 0.67 -20.71
CA ASP A 126 43.42 -0.62 -21.14
C ASP A 126 43.40 -0.74 -22.68
N ASP A 127 42.31 -0.31 -23.32
CA ASP A 127 42.15 -0.32 -24.78
C ASP A 127 43.12 0.68 -25.46
N GLU A 128 43.32 1.86 -24.86
CA GLU A 128 44.33 2.83 -25.30
C GLU A 128 45.75 2.24 -25.23
N GLU A 129 46.13 1.66 -24.09
CA GLU A 129 47.46 1.05 -23.90
C GLU A 129 47.71 -0.11 -24.87
N TYR A 130 46.71 -0.94 -25.11
CA TYR A 130 46.79 -2.01 -26.11
C TYR A 130 47.00 -1.46 -27.53
N SER A 131 46.28 -0.40 -27.89
CA SER A 131 46.39 0.25 -29.20
C SER A 131 47.79 0.81 -29.47
N TYR A 132 48.36 1.55 -28.51
CA TYR A 132 49.73 2.08 -28.62
C TYR A 132 50.78 0.98 -28.66
N SER A 133 50.59 -0.08 -27.86
CA SER A 133 51.47 -1.26 -27.88
C SER A 133 51.46 -1.96 -29.24
N ALA A 134 50.31 -2.07 -29.91
CA ALA A 134 50.18 -2.66 -31.23
C ALA A 134 50.86 -1.83 -32.33
N LEU A 135 50.90 -0.50 -32.19
CA LEU A 135 51.58 0.42 -33.10
C LEU A 135 53.09 0.54 -32.85
N GLN A 136 53.61 -0.08 -31.78
CA GLN A 136 54.98 0.11 -31.28
C GLN A 136 55.30 1.59 -30.98
N GLU A 137 54.29 2.38 -30.62
CA GLU A 137 54.44 3.79 -30.28
C GLU A 137 54.42 3.99 -28.76
N PRO A 138 55.27 4.86 -28.20
CA PRO A 138 55.26 5.15 -26.76
C PRO A 138 54.01 5.93 -26.36
N LEU A 139 53.28 5.44 -25.35
CA LEU A 139 52.14 6.14 -24.76
C LEU A 139 52.64 7.23 -23.80
N TYR A 140 52.45 8.50 -24.16
CA TYR A 140 52.86 9.63 -23.30
C TYR A 140 51.79 9.93 -22.25
N ARG A 141 52.03 9.59 -20.98
CA ARG A 141 51.20 10.05 -19.84
C ARG A 141 51.89 11.23 -19.15
N VAL A 142 51.13 12.31 -18.91
CA VAL A 142 51.59 13.39 -18.04
C VAL A 142 51.44 12.91 -16.60
N GLU A 143 52.54 12.68 -15.91
CA GLU A 143 52.51 12.44 -14.47
C GLU A 143 52.15 13.75 -13.77
N THR A 144 50.96 13.80 -13.14
CA THR A 144 50.66 14.83 -12.15
C THR A 144 51.31 14.41 -10.83
N GLY A 145 52.41 15.06 -10.49
CA GLY A 145 53.06 14.97 -9.18
C GLY A 145 52.29 15.66 -8.06
#